data_AF-A0A6C2U9X0-F1
#
_entry.id   AF-A0A6C2U9X0-F1
#
_cell.length_a   1.000
_cell.length_b   1.000
_cell.length_c   1.000
_cell.angle_alpha   90.00
_cell.angle_beta   90.00
_cell.angle_gamma   90.00
#
_symmetry.space_group_name_H-M   'P 1'
#
loop_
_entity.id
_entity.type
_entity.pdbx_description
1 polymer ?
#
loop_
_entity_poly.entity_id
_entity_poly.type
_entity_poly.pdbx_seq_one_letter_code
_entity_poly.pdbx_strand_id
1 'polypeptide(L)'
;MIGVLFATEMEARPFLDRGVPEGVVVEISEEMGLEAARIATEKLVKEHGCKTIINAGVCGALNNRLERGAVYRVSMVSMEELKAAVNVGVGIGLKRLVSVQEPVFEPKRKRELSKYGELVDMEGYAVARVCEEHSVPCILIKGVTDFGDGNGKEDIQKHISPVSETVAEAVFQVVNGTSGATAAGPGEATMLKKLHSFTKVEHTIFSLPLLFAGAWIGAGGGMPAVKSLLLIALVGLGARTFGMAVNRILDKNIDARNPRTENRELATGALSMAQGYAVAIVGLAIYFVGCALLGPTVLGLSWFPLIPLTLYSLLKRFTPLCHYGIGVALGMAPLGAFVAITNSLAFPPVLWLLVLFTFCWISGFDVIYALMDIEFDRANGVRSIPAALGSVGAQMVAAVTHLVSFAALVLIWMGTDSVLSTIALLVSAGAFGAAYLQNIPVPVRFFPISAIAGIAGALVVLFGG
;
A
#
# COMPACT_ATOMS: atom_id res chain seq x y z
N MET A 1 23.61 -9.67 -16.90
CA MET A 1 24.24 -8.34 -16.93
C MET A 1 23.18 -7.28 -16.75
N ILE A 2 23.48 -6.25 -15.96
CA ILE A 2 22.62 -5.09 -15.71
C ILE A 2 23.17 -3.94 -16.54
N GLY A 3 22.33 -3.30 -17.36
CA GLY A 3 22.68 -2.08 -18.06
C GLY A 3 22.33 -0.88 -17.18
N VAL A 4 23.26 0.06 -16.99
CA VAL A 4 22.99 1.34 -16.34
C VAL A 4 23.16 2.44 -17.38
N LEU A 5 22.10 3.20 -17.63
CA LEU A 5 22.07 4.30 -18.58
C LEU A 5 22.01 5.64 -17.86
N PHE A 6 22.98 6.51 -18.14
CA PHE A 6 22.98 7.92 -17.75
C PHE A 6 22.75 8.83 -18.96
N ALA A 7 22.14 9.99 -18.73
CA ALA A 7 21.90 10.98 -19.80
C ALA A 7 23.16 11.77 -20.14
N THR A 8 24.03 12.01 -19.16
CA THR A 8 25.25 12.82 -19.32
C THR A 8 26.43 12.23 -18.56
N GLU A 9 27.65 12.58 -18.97
CA GLU A 9 28.88 12.18 -18.27
C GLU A 9 28.96 12.74 -16.84
N MET A 10 28.41 13.94 -16.61
CA MET A 10 28.35 14.55 -15.28
C MET A 10 27.52 13.72 -14.30
N GLU A 11 26.40 13.15 -14.76
CA GLU A 11 25.55 12.28 -13.95
C GLU A 11 26.18 10.90 -13.71
N ALA A 12 26.92 10.39 -14.70
CA ALA A 12 27.58 9.08 -14.63
C ALA A 12 28.82 9.09 -13.74
N ARG A 13 29.55 10.21 -13.70
CA ARG A 13 30.87 10.31 -13.08
C ARG A 13 30.91 9.84 -11.61
N PRO A 14 30.00 10.25 -10.71
CA PRO A 14 30.00 9.74 -9.33
C PRO A 14 29.79 8.23 -9.22
N PHE A 15 29.13 7.60 -10.19
CA PHE A 15 28.98 6.14 -10.24
C PHE A 15 30.25 5.47 -10.77
N LEU A 16 30.84 6.02 -11.83
CA LEU A 16 32.08 5.51 -12.44
C LEU A 16 33.28 5.62 -11.51
N ASP A 17 33.43 6.75 -10.82
CA ASP A 17 34.55 7.03 -9.89
C ASP A 17 34.56 6.06 -8.69
N ARG A 18 33.41 5.46 -8.36
CA ARG A 18 33.26 4.44 -7.29
C ARG A 18 33.61 3.02 -7.76
N GLY A 19 33.82 2.82 -9.05
CA GLY A 19 34.10 1.52 -9.66
C GLY A 19 32.83 0.78 -10.05
N VAL A 20 32.74 0.38 -11.33
CA VAL A 20 31.58 -0.33 -11.88
C VAL A 20 31.54 -1.76 -11.33
N PRO A 21 30.42 -2.20 -10.72
CA PRO A 21 30.29 -3.57 -10.21
C PRO A 21 30.40 -4.63 -11.30
N GLU A 22 30.84 -5.84 -10.94
CA GLU A 22 30.92 -6.95 -11.88
C GLU A 22 29.55 -7.30 -12.47
N GLY A 23 29.50 -7.51 -13.79
CA GLY A 23 28.26 -7.80 -14.50
C GLY A 23 27.37 -6.58 -14.76
N VAL A 24 27.86 -5.36 -14.52
CA VAL A 24 27.23 -4.10 -14.92
C VAL A 24 27.89 -3.55 -16.18
N VAL A 25 27.06 -3.15 -17.15
CA VAL A 25 27.48 -2.38 -18.33
C VAL A 25 26.92 -0.98 -18.18
N VAL A 26 27.78 0.04 -18.29
CA VAL A 26 27.35 1.44 -18.24
C VAL A 26 27.36 2.01 -19.64
N GLU A 27 26.25 2.63 -20.03
CA GLU A 27 26.16 3.45 -21.25
C GLU A 27 25.79 4.89 -20.86
N ILE A 28 26.36 5.83 -21.58
CA ILE A 28 26.07 7.26 -21.44
C ILE A 28 25.52 7.70 -22.79
N SER A 29 24.38 8.38 -22.78
CA SER A 29 23.77 8.88 -24.00
C SER A 29 24.70 9.92 -24.67
N GLU A 30 24.82 9.90 -25.99
CA GLU A 30 25.68 10.84 -26.71
C GLU A 30 25.19 12.29 -26.57
N GLU A 31 23.87 12.47 -26.50
CA GLU A 31 23.17 13.73 -26.24
C GLU A 31 22.00 13.49 -25.27
N MET A 32 21.42 14.57 -24.74
CA MET A 32 20.19 14.49 -23.95
C MET A 32 18.97 14.36 -24.86
N GLY A 33 17.94 13.68 -24.37
CA GLY A 33 16.66 13.54 -25.07
C GLY A 33 16.32 12.14 -25.53
N LEU A 34 15.11 12.02 -26.08
CA LEU A 34 14.44 10.74 -26.31
C LEU A 34 15.19 9.84 -27.30
N GLU A 35 15.67 10.37 -28.42
CA GLU A 35 16.29 9.54 -29.47
C GLU A 35 17.66 9.00 -29.05
N ALA A 36 18.48 9.85 -28.42
CA ALA A 36 19.76 9.42 -27.86
C ALA A 36 19.57 8.35 -26.77
N ALA A 37 18.61 8.56 -25.87
CA ALA A 37 18.28 7.58 -24.83
C ALA A 37 17.74 6.27 -25.42
N ARG A 38 16.96 6.33 -26.51
CA ARG A 38 16.46 5.15 -27.24
C ARG A 38 17.63 4.35 -27.81
N ILE A 39 18.53 4.98 -28.56
CA ILE A 39 19.70 4.34 -29.19
C ILE A 39 20.60 3.70 -28.13
N ALA A 40 20.92 4.44 -27.06
CA ALA A 40 21.75 3.92 -25.98
C ALA A 40 21.10 2.73 -25.24
N THR A 41 19.78 2.77 -25.05
CA THR A 41 19.04 1.64 -24.46
C THR A 41 19.03 0.43 -25.39
N GLU A 42 18.83 0.63 -26.70
CA GLU A 42 18.89 -0.44 -27.68
C GLU A 42 20.28 -1.10 -27.70
N LYS A 43 21.34 -0.31 -27.58
CA LYS A 43 22.72 -0.81 -27.48
C LYS A 43 22.93 -1.68 -26.23
N LEU A 44 22.40 -1.27 -25.07
CA LEU A 44 22.45 -2.08 -23.85
C LEU A 44 21.69 -3.41 -24.01
N VAL A 45 20.53 -3.40 -24.67
CA VAL A 45 19.68 -4.59 -24.81
C VAL A 45 20.19 -5.53 -25.90
N LYS A 46 20.45 -5.01 -27.11
CA LYS A 46 20.75 -5.80 -28.31
C LYS A 46 22.21 -6.19 -28.41
N GLU A 47 23.13 -5.27 -28.15
CA GLU A 47 24.57 -5.53 -28.31
C GLU A 47 25.17 -6.15 -27.04
N HIS A 48 24.82 -5.59 -25.88
CA HIS A 48 25.37 -6.05 -24.60
C HIS A 48 24.53 -7.14 -23.92
N GLY A 49 23.33 -7.45 -24.43
CA GLY A 49 22.48 -8.52 -23.87
C GLY A 49 22.06 -8.26 -22.41
N CYS A 50 21.88 -7.00 -22.02
CA CYS A 50 21.49 -6.64 -20.66
C CYS A 50 20.07 -7.16 -20.36
N LYS A 51 19.91 -7.81 -19.20
CA LYS A 51 18.65 -8.43 -18.77
C LYS A 51 17.83 -7.56 -17.83
N THR A 52 18.38 -6.44 -17.39
CA THR A 52 17.72 -5.39 -16.61
C THR A 52 18.38 -4.08 -16.99
N ILE A 53 17.58 -3.04 -17.23
CA ILE A 53 18.07 -1.69 -17.49
C ILE A 53 17.72 -0.78 -16.31
N ILE A 54 18.71 -0.04 -15.82
CA ILE A 54 18.54 1.02 -14.85
C ILE A 54 18.81 2.34 -15.57
N ASN A 55 17.81 3.19 -15.72
CA ASN A 55 18.04 4.57 -16.12
C ASN A 55 18.18 5.44 -14.87
N ALA A 56 19.35 6.02 -14.72
CA ALA A 56 19.75 6.81 -13.56
C ALA A 56 20.11 8.22 -14.01
N GLY A 57 19.67 9.21 -13.26
CA GLY A 57 20.00 10.59 -13.59
C GLY A 57 19.27 11.61 -12.77
N VAL A 58 19.48 12.88 -13.11
CA VAL A 58 18.77 14.00 -12.50
C VAL A 58 17.44 14.27 -13.20
N CYS A 59 16.54 14.96 -12.52
CA CYS A 59 15.22 15.35 -13.03
C CYS A 59 14.74 16.63 -12.34
N GLY A 60 13.78 17.30 -12.98
CA GLY A 60 13.06 18.41 -12.39
C GLY A 60 11.85 17.95 -11.58
N ALA A 61 11.53 18.66 -10.51
CA ALA A 61 10.25 18.51 -9.82
C ALA A 61 9.19 19.40 -10.47
N LEU A 62 8.00 18.84 -10.72
CA LEU A 62 6.86 19.56 -11.28
C LEU A 62 6.03 20.30 -10.21
N ASN A 63 6.30 20.03 -8.93
CA ASN A 63 5.67 20.72 -7.80
C ASN A 63 6.64 20.85 -6.61
N ASN A 64 6.35 21.80 -5.71
CA ASN A 64 7.20 22.09 -4.54
C ASN A 64 6.90 21.15 -3.35
N ARG A 65 6.28 19.99 -3.57
CA ARG A 65 6.03 19.00 -2.51
C ARG A 65 7.14 17.96 -2.40
N LEU A 66 8.07 17.96 -3.35
CA LEU A 66 9.25 17.10 -3.34
C LEU A 66 10.40 17.83 -2.69
N GLU A 67 11.29 17.09 -2.05
CA GLU A 67 12.52 17.64 -1.46
C GLU A 67 13.63 17.71 -2.52
N ARG A 68 14.39 18.82 -2.51
CA ARG A 68 15.52 19.01 -3.41
C ARG A 68 16.65 18.07 -3.00
N GLY A 69 17.26 17.41 -3.98
CA GLY A 69 18.27 16.39 -3.78
C GLY A 69 17.76 15.04 -3.27
N ALA A 70 16.45 14.89 -3.05
CA ALA A 70 15.88 13.58 -2.84
C ALA A 70 15.93 12.76 -4.14
N VAL A 71 16.19 11.46 -3.98
CA VAL A 71 16.20 10.49 -5.07
C VAL A 71 14.95 9.62 -4.99
N TYR A 72 14.25 9.51 -6.11
CA TYR A 72 13.02 8.74 -6.21
C TYR A 72 13.14 7.63 -7.24
N ARG A 73 12.47 6.52 -6.94
CA ARG A 73 12.15 5.52 -7.97
C ARG A 73 10.84 5.88 -8.66
N VAL A 74 10.76 5.58 -9.95
CA VAL A 74 9.59 5.88 -10.77
C VAL A 74 8.70 4.64 -10.89
N SER A 75 7.39 4.81 -10.84
CA SER A 75 6.39 3.74 -11.09
C SER A 75 5.86 3.76 -12.51
N MET A 76 5.75 4.95 -13.09
CA MET A 76 5.15 5.14 -14.40
C MET A 76 5.79 6.31 -15.11
N VAL A 77 6.02 6.16 -16.41
CA VAL A 77 6.53 7.21 -17.28
C VAL A 77 5.54 7.49 -18.40
N SER A 78 5.23 8.76 -18.64
CA SER A 78 4.42 9.22 -19.77
C SER A 78 5.19 10.24 -20.59
N MET A 79 4.92 10.32 -21.89
CA MET A 79 5.39 11.41 -22.72
C MET A 79 4.29 12.46 -22.85
N GLU A 80 4.63 13.74 -22.80
CA GLU A 80 3.62 14.81 -22.84
C GLU A 80 2.66 14.70 -24.04
N GLU A 81 3.19 14.34 -25.21
CA GLU A 81 2.44 14.30 -26.48
C GLU A 81 1.64 13.00 -26.66
N LEU A 82 1.88 11.98 -25.81
CA LEU A 82 1.29 10.65 -25.93
C LEU A 82 0.46 10.32 -24.70
N LYS A 83 -0.79 9.88 -24.92
CA LYS A 83 -1.67 9.39 -23.84
C LYS A 83 -1.25 8.02 -23.27
N ALA A 84 -0.21 7.40 -23.83
CA ALA A 84 0.29 6.10 -23.40
C ALA A 84 1.38 6.26 -22.33
N ALA A 85 1.26 5.49 -21.24
CA ALA A 85 2.23 5.46 -20.16
C ALA A 85 2.81 4.05 -20.01
N VAL A 86 4.10 3.97 -19.69
CA VAL A 86 4.81 2.71 -19.43
C VAL A 86 4.92 2.51 -17.92
N ASN A 87 4.48 1.36 -17.42
CA ASN A 87 4.66 1.00 -16.03
C ASN A 87 6.06 0.38 -15.84
N VAL A 88 6.87 1.03 -15.00
CA VAL A 88 8.26 0.66 -14.73
C VAL A 88 8.46 0.16 -13.29
N GLY A 89 7.38 0.09 -12.49
CA GLY A 89 7.45 -0.44 -11.13
C GLY A 89 6.19 -0.23 -10.29
N VAL A 90 6.02 -1.07 -9.28
CA VAL A 90 4.90 -0.99 -8.32
C VAL A 90 5.47 -0.92 -6.90
N GLY A 91 5.04 0.05 -6.10
CA GLY A 91 5.58 0.29 -4.76
C GLY A 91 5.09 1.58 -4.11
N ILE A 92 5.17 1.63 -2.78
CA ILE A 92 4.83 2.82 -1.99
C ILE A 92 5.97 3.84 -2.11
N GLY A 93 5.64 5.10 -2.36
CA GLY A 93 6.64 6.19 -2.49
C GLY A 93 7.20 6.39 -3.90
N LEU A 94 6.85 5.53 -4.86
CA LEU A 94 7.22 5.69 -6.26
C LEU A 94 6.53 6.92 -6.88
N LYS A 95 7.21 7.58 -7.82
CA LYS A 95 6.73 8.81 -8.49
C LYS A 95 6.36 8.54 -9.94
N ARG A 96 5.49 9.38 -10.51
CA ARG A 96 5.20 9.43 -11.93
C ARG A 96 6.10 10.47 -12.59
N LEU A 97 6.69 10.07 -13.70
CA LEU A 97 7.63 10.86 -14.48
C LEU A 97 6.99 11.24 -15.81
N VAL A 98 7.18 12.49 -16.22
CA VAL A 98 6.79 12.98 -17.54
C VAL A 98 8.05 13.27 -18.33
N SER A 99 8.25 12.62 -19.47
CA SER A 99 9.34 12.97 -20.38
C SER A 99 8.88 14.01 -21.41
N VAL A 100 9.74 15.00 -21.66
CA VAL A 100 9.51 16.13 -22.58
C VAL A 100 10.62 16.21 -23.62
N GLN A 101 10.34 16.86 -24.75
CA GLN A 101 11.33 17.01 -25.83
C GLN A 101 12.37 18.11 -25.54
N GLU A 102 12.00 19.13 -24.74
CA GLU A 102 12.86 20.27 -24.41
C GLU A 102 12.91 20.50 -22.90
N PRO A 103 14.03 21.01 -22.36
CA PRO A 103 14.15 21.31 -20.93
C PRO A 103 13.09 22.32 -20.46
N VAL A 104 12.38 22.00 -19.38
CA VAL A 104 11.30 22.84 -18.84
C VAL A 104 11.78 23.62 -17.63
N PHE A 105 11.96 24.93 -17.78
CA PHE A 105 12.32 25.83 -16.67
C PHE A 105 11.16 26.72 -16.20
N GLU A 106 10.19 26.97 -17.06
CA GLU A 106 9.13 27.93 -16.79
C GLU A 106 8.13 27.41 -15.75
N PRO A 107 7.83 28.19 -14.68
CA PRO A 107 6.87 27.80 -13.65
C PRO A 107 5.48 27.43 -14.18
N LYS A 108 5.00 28.15 -15.20
CA LYS A 108 3.68 27.87 -15.82
C LYS A 108 3.67 26.50 -16.48
N ARG A 109 4.71 26.21 -17.27
CA ARG A 109 4.87 24.95 -17.98
C ARG A 109 4.99 23.76 -17.02
N LYS A 110 5.77 23.89 -15.95
CA LYS A 110 5.85 22.83 -14.91
C LYS A 110 4.49 22.57 -14.23
N ARG A 111 3.70 23.62 -13.97
CA ARG A 111 2.34 23.45 -13.42
C ARG A 111 1.41 22.71 -14.37
N GLU A 112 1.52 22.93 -15.67
CA GLU A 112 0.72 22.19 -16.66
C GLU A 112 1.07 20.69 -16.64
N LEU A 113 2.36 20.38 -16.64
CA LEU A 113 2.86 19.00 -16.60
C LEU A 113 2.57 18.30 -15.27
N SER A 114 2.44 19.04 -14.17
CA SER A 114 2.13 18.50 -12.83
C SER A 114 0.79 17.73 -12.76
N LYS A 115 -0.07 17.89 -13.77
CA LYS A 115 -1.30 17.11 -13.93
C LYS A 115 -1.03 15.65 -14.31
N TYR A 116 0.10 15.39 -14.95
CA TYR A 116 0.46 14.09 -15.53
C TYR A 116 1.51 13.35 -14.69
N GLY A 117 2.34 14.07 -13.92
CA GLY A 117 3.30 13.45 -13.01
C GLY A 117 3.86 14.39 -11.96
N GLU A 118 4.77 13.87 -11.14
CA GLU A 118 5.47 14.65 -10.10
C GLU A 118 6.89 15.05 -10.52
N LEU A 119 7.49 14.29 -11.44
CA LEU A 119 8.85 14.50 -11.96
C LEU A 119 8.82 14.79 -13.46
N VAL A 120 9.84 15.48 -13.96
CA VAL A 120 10.07 15.72 -15.39
C VAL A 120 11.52 15.44 -15.79
N ASP A 121 11.71 14.74 -16.90
CA ASP A 121 13.01 14.51 -17.53
C ASP A 121 12.89 14.50 -19.06
N MET A 122 13.93 14.06 -19.79
CA MET A 122 13.90 14.02 -21.25
C MET A 122 14.13 12.61 -21.83
N GLU A 123 14.48 11.63 -21.00
CA GLU A 123 14.95 10.31 -21.43
C GLU A 123 14.02 9.18 -21.00
N GLY A 124 13.43 9.27 -19.80
CA GLY A 124 12.82 8.15 -19.09
C GLY A 124 11.79 7.38 -19.91
N TYR A 125 10.99 8.07 -20.72
CA TYR A 125 9.98 7.44 -21.56
C TYR A 125 10.60 6.57 -22.65
N ALA A 126 11.62 7.08 -23.36
CA ALA A 126 12.28 6.34 -24.43
C ALA A 126 12.94 5.06 -23.90
N VAL A 127 13.62 5.15 -22.76
CA VAL A 127 14.22 3.98 -22.10
C VAL A 127 13.14 2.96 -21.74
N ALA A 128 12.06 3.41 -21.09
CA ALA A 128 10.99 2.54 -20.65
C ALA A 128 10.31 1.83 -21.83
N ARG A 129 10.12 2.53 -22.95
CA ARG A 129 9.54 1.97 -24.18
C ARG A 129 10.41 0.90 -24.83
N VAL A 130 11.70 1.14 -24.98
CA VAL A 130 12.63 0.12 -25.51
C VAL A 130 12.64 -1.12 -24.61
N CYS A 131 12.65 -0.91 -23.29
CA CYS A 131 12.60 -2.01 -22.32
C CYS A 131 11.30 -2.81 -22.42
N GLU A 132 10.15 -2.15 -22.54
CA GLU A 132 8.84 -2.78 -22.72
C GLU A 132 8.79 -3.60 -24.02
N GLU A 133 9.24 -3.03 -25.14
CA GLU A 133 9.27 -3.70 -26.45
C GLU A 133 10.15 -4.95 -26.46
N HIS A 134 11.23 -4.94 -25.68
CA HIS A 134 12.15 -6.08 -25.54
C HIS A 134 11.84 -6.98 -24.33
N SER A 135 10.77 -6.73 -23.58
CA SER A 135 10.42 -7.45 -22.35
C SER A 135 11.57 -7.49 -21.31
N VAL A 136 12.34 -6.41 -21.23
CA VAL A 136 13.44 -6.23 -20.28
C VAL A 136 12.96 -5.39 -19.10
N PRO A 137 13.13 -5.85 -17.84
CA PRO A 137 12.85 -5.05 -16.66
C PRO A 137 13.56 -3.68 -16.69
N CYS A 138 12.79 -2.62 -16.47
CA CYS A 138 13.28 -1.25 -16.43
C CYS A 138 13.17 -0.68 -15.02
N ILE A 139 14.21 -0.02 -14.53
CA ILE A 139 14.22 0.68 -13.25
C ILE A 139 14.66 2.12 -13.49
N LEU A 140 13.83 3.08 -13.12
CA LEU A 140 14.19 4.50 -13.21
C LEU A 140 14.49 5.05 -11.81
N ILE A 141 15.67 5.65 -11.65
CA ILE A 141 16.16 6.29 -10.44
C ILE A 141 16.46 7.75 -10.77
N LYS A 142 15.70 8.67 -10.18
CA LYS A 142 15.70 10.08 -10.56
C LYS A 142 15.92 10.99 -9.35
N GLY A 143 17.00 11.77 -9.38
CA GLY A 143 17.34 12.75 -8.34
C GLY A 143 16.78 14.14 -8.67
N VAL A 144 16.17 14.83 -7.69
CA VAL A 144 15.54 16.14 -7.93
C VAL A 144 16.57 17.27 -7.86
N THR A 145 16.81 17.97 -8.96
CA THR A 145 17.75 19.11 -9.01
C THR A 145 17.07 20.47 -8.84
N ASP A 146 15.88 20.65 -9.39
CA ASP A 146 15.24 21.96 -9.47
C ASP A 146 13.70 21.94 -9.36
N PHE A 147 13.12 23.09 -8.99
CA PHE A 147 11.68 23.29 -8.79
C PHE A 147 11.05 24.20 -9.86
N GLY A 148 9.73 24.35 -9.82
CA GLY A 148 8.98 25.29 -10.67
C GLY A 148 8.81 26.68 -10.07
N ASP A 149 9.82 27.18 -9.38
CA ASP A 149 9.87 28.52 -8.78
C ASP A 149 10.53 29.58 -9.68
N GLY A 150 11.14 29.17 -10.80
CA GLY A 150 11.73 30.05 -11.81
C GLY A 150 13.27 30.13 -11.77
N ASN A 151 13.92 29.45 -10.82
CA ASN A 151 15.38 29.43 -10.68
C ASN A 151 16.05 28.19 -11.29
N GLY A 152 15.33 27.45 -12.14
CA GLY A 152 15.70 26.07 -12.53
C GLY A 152 17.10 25.93 -13.12
N LYS A 153 17.58 26.90 -13.91
CA LYS A 153 18.93 26.84 -14.50
C LYS A 153 20.05 26.98 -13.46
N GLU A 154 19.92 27.92 -12.53
CA GLU A 154 20.89 28.09 -11.42
C GLU A 154 20.84 26.92 -10.45
N ASP A 155 19.63 26.40 -10.19
CA ASP A 155 19.43 25.27 -9.30
C ASP A 155 20.08 23.99 -9.85
N ILE A 156 19.94 23.70 -11.14
CA ILE A 156 20.63 22.54 -11.75
C ILE A 156 22.14 22.69 -11.61
N GLN A 157 22.71 23.85 -11.97
CA GLN A 157 24.16 24.07 -11.87
C GLN A 157 24.69 23.89 -10.45
N LYS A 158 23.93 24.31 -9.44
CA LYS A 158 24.32 24.20 -8.04
C LYS A 158 24.15 22.79 -7.46
N HIS A 159 23.17 22.01 -7.94
CA HIS A 159 22.77 20.77 -7.30
C HIS A 159 23.07 19.50 -8.13
N ILE A 160 23.43 19.60 -9.41
CA ILE A 160 23.67 18.42 -10.25
C ILE A 160 24.73 17.48 -9.67
N SER A 161 25.87 18.01 -9.22
CA SER A 161 26.94 17.20 -8.63
C SER A 161 26.53 16.48 -7.33
N PRO A 162 26.06 17.18 -6.26
CA PRO A 162 25.68 16.49 -5.03
C PRO A 162 24.48 15.55 -5.20
N VAL A 163 23.55 15.86 -6.11
CA VAL A 163 22.42 14.96 -6.40
C VAL A 163 22.88 13.73 -7.18
N SER A 164 23.81 13.89 -8.12
CA SER A 164 24.38 12.75 -8.86
C SER A 164 25.16 11.79 -7.95
N GLU A 165 25.80 12.28 -6.88
CA GLU A 165 26.39 11.41 -5.84
C GLU A 165 25.33 10.54 -5.15
N THR A 166 24.19 11.15 -4.79
CA THR A 166 23.08 10.45 -4.13
C THR A 166 22.39 9.46 -5.09
N VAL A 167 22.23 9.84 -6.36
CA VAL A 167 21.72 8.95 -7.41
C VAL A 167 22.64 7.74 -7.58
N ALA A 168 23.95 7.97 -7.66
CA ALA A 168 24.92 6.89 -7.76
C ALA A 168 24.83 5.92 -6.56
N GLU A 169 24.65 6.42 -5.33
CA GLU A 169 24.45 5.55 -4.14
C GLU A 169 23.21 4.68 -4.28
N ALA A 170 22.09 5.28 -4.71
CA ALA A 170 20.86 4.55 -4.95
C ALA A 170 21.02 3.47 -6.04
N VAL A 171 21.77 3.76 -7.11
CA VAL A 171 22.09 2.77 -8.16
C VAL A 171 22.92 1.62 -7.57
N PHE A 172 23.96 1.89 -6.79
CA PHE A 172 24.75 0.83 -6.14
C PHE A 172 23.90 -0.05 -5.23
N GLN A 173 22.98 0.53 -4.44
CA GLN A 173 22.07 -0.23 -3.60
C GLN A 173 21.16 -1.15 -4.44
N VAL A 174 20.63 -0.65 -5.56
CA VAL A 174 19.80 -1.45 -6.47
C VAL A 174 20.63 -2.55 -7.12
N VAL A 175 21.80 -2.23 -7.69
CA VAL A 175 22.69 -3.21 -8.33
C VAL A 175 23.08 -4.30 -7.34
N ASN A 176 23.57 -3.95 -6.15
CA ASN A 176 24.00 -4.92 -5.14
C ASN A 176 22.85 -5.75 -4.57
N GLY A 177 21.66 -5.15 -4.41
CA GLY A 177 20.44 -5.88 -4.06
C GLY A 177 19.97 -6.85 -5.16
N THR A 178 20.39 -6.62 -6.41
CA THR A 178 20.10 -7.48 -7.57
C THR A 178 21.18 -8.55 -7.78
N SER A 179 22.44 -8.27 -7.40
CA SER A 179 23.57 -9.22 -7.47
C SER A 179 23.48 -10.38 -6.46
N GLY A 180 22.66 -10.24 -5.40
CA GLY A 180 22.29 -11.37 -4.53
C GLY A 180 21.30 -12.37 -5.16
N ALA A 181 20.86 -12.14 -6.40
CA ALA A 181 19.87 -12.95 -7.11
C ALA A 181 20.47 -13.78 -8.28
N THR A 182 21.80 -13.82 -8.45
CA THR A 182 22.45 -14.55 -9.57
C THR A 182 22.66 -16.05 -9.32
N ALA A 183 21.93 -16.65 -8.39
CA ALA A 183 21.85 -18.11 -8.20
C ALA A 183 20.42 -18.64 -8.17
N ALA A 184 19.53 -18.13 -9.03
CA ALA A 184 18.27 -18.80 -9.34
C ALA A 184 17.85 -18.47 -10.77
N GLY A 185 17.62 -19.52 -11.58
CA GLY A 185 17.04 -19.40 -12.91
C GLY A 185 15.61 -18.83 -12.88
N PRO A 186 14.96 -18.67 -14.04
CA PRO A 186 13.59 -18.15 -14.12
C PRO A 186 12.61 -19.19 -13.57
N GLY A 187 12.45 -19.19 -12.26
CA GLY A 187 11.61 -20.09 -11.49
C GLY A 187 11.67 -19.67 -10.03
N GLU A 188 10.51 -19.33 -9.47
CA GLU A 188 10.31 -19.02 -8.05
C GLU A 188 11.01 -17.75 -7.52
N ALA A 189 10.37 -16.59 -7.74
CA ALA A 189 10.29 -15.65 -6.62
C ALA A 189 9.79 -16.44 -5.41
N THR A 190 10.64 -16.55 -4.39
CA THR A 190 10.53 -17.49 -3.27
C THR A 190 9.09 -17.52 -2.79
N MET A 191 8.48 -18.70 -2.71
CA MET A 191 7.09 -18.88 -2.30
C MET A 191 6.76 -18.04 -1.05
N LEU A 192 7.74 -17.86 -0.14
CA LEU A 192 7.69 -16.96 1.01
C LEU A 192 7.46 -15.48 0.68
N LYS A 193 8.16 -14.90 -0.30
CA LYS A 193 7.99 -13.49 -0.69
C LYS A 193 6.63 -13.27 -1.36
N LYS A 194 6.17 -14.22 -2.18
CA LYS A 194 4.81 -14.21 -2.76
C LYS A 194 3.74 -14.41 -1.69
N LEU A 195 3.95 -15.30 -0.73
CA LEU A 195 3.07 -15.51 0.43
C LEU A 195 3.02 -14.27 1.34
N HIS A 196 4.14 -13.55 1.50
CA HIS A 196 4.23 -12.34 2.32
C HIS A 196 3.51 -11.15 1.67
N SER A 197 3.62 -10.94 0.35
CA SER A 197 2.79 -9.92 -0.35
C SER A 197 1.31 -10.32 -0.39
N PHE A 198 1.02 -11.63 -0.39
CA PHE A 198 -0.34 -12.16 -0.38
C PHE A 198 -1.03 -11.95 0.98
N THR A 199 -0.32 -12.15 2.09
CA THR A 199 -0.87 -11.99 3.45
C THR A 199 -0.71 -10.57 4.02
N LYS A 200 0.16 -9.73 3.42
CA LYS A 200 0.60 -8.43 3.93
C LYS A 200 0.64 -8.40 5.46
N VAL A 201 1.69 -8.97 6.04
CA VAL A 201 1.90 -9.09 7.50
C VAL A 201 1.66 -7.76 8.24
N GLU A 202 1.97 -6.63 7.59
CA GLU A 202 1.70 -5.25 8.04
C GLU A 202 0.24 -5.01 8.45
N HIS A 203 -0.73 -5.63 7.77
CA HIS A 203 -2.14 -5.48 8.12
C HIS A 203 -2.61 -6.47 9.20
N THR A 204 -1.83 -7.49 9.56
CA THR A 204 -2.18 -8.40 10.67
C THR A 204 -1.97 -7.73 12.02
N ILE A 205 -0.96 -6.86 12.11
CA ILE A 205 -0.67 -6.03 13.29
C ILE A 205 -1.84 -5.09 13.64
N PHE A 206 -2.68 -4.75 12.65
CA PHE A 206 -3.78 -3.81 12.78
C PHE A 206 -4.99 -4.31 13.58
N SER A 207 -5.31 -5.61 13.51
CA SER A 207 -6.47 -6.19 14.21
C SER A 207 -6.14 -6.71 15.61
N LEU A 208 -4.86 -6.91 15.92
CA LEU A 208 -4.42 -7.41 17.23
C LEU A 208 -4.78 -6.50 18.40
N PRO A 209 -4.62 -5.16 18.33
CA PRO A 209 -5.02 -4.27 19.42
C PRO A 209 -6.49 -4.42 19.80
N LEU A 210 -7.39 -4.60 18.82
CA LEU A 210 -8.83 -4.77 19.06
C LEU A 210 -9.17 -6.13 19.68
N LEU A 211 -8.50 -7.18 19.23
CA LEU A 211 -8.59 -8.50 19.87
C LEU A 211 -8.13 -8.40 21.33
N PHE A 212 -7.00 -7.74 21.60
CA PHE A 212 -6.48 -7.57 22.95
C PHE A 212 -7.36 -6.68 23.81
N ALA A 213 -7.98 -5.62 23.25
CA ALA A 213 -8.95 -4.81 23.97
C ALA A 213 -10.19 -5.63 24.39
N GLY A 214 -10.69 -6.52 23.52
CA GLY A 214 -11.76 -7.45 23.88
C GLY A 214 -11.35 -8.45 24.98
N ALA A 215 -10.12 -8.98 24.90
CA ALA A 215 -9.56 -9.85 25.92
C ALA A 215 -9.39 -9.14 27.27
N TRP A 216 -8.96 -7.87 27.26
CA TRP A 216 -8.79 -7.02 28.43
C TRP A 216 -10.12 -6.77 29.15
N ILE A 217 -11.16 -6.40 28.40
CA ILE A 217 -12.52 -6.27 28.95
C ILE A 217 -12.97 -7.60 29.56
N GLY A 218 -12.67 -8.74 28.90
CA GLY A 218 -12.99 -10.07 29.41
C GLY A 218 -12.27 -10.43 30.71
N ALA A 219 -11.06 -9.92 30.92
CA ALA A 219 -10.30 -10.15 32.15
C ALA A 219 -10.73 -9.22 33.30
N GLY A 220 -11.68 -8.30 33.09
CA GLY A 220 -12.24 -7.46 34.14
C GLY A 220 -11.24 -6.50 34.79
N GLY A 221 -10.26 -6.00 34.03
CA GLY A 221 -9.18 -5.13 34.51
C GLY A 221 -7.92 -5.88 34.97
N GLY A 222 -7.92 -7.22 34.94
CA GLY A 222 -6.72 -8.03 35.11
C GLY A 222 -5.96 -8.25 33.80
N MET A 223 -4.65 -8.52 33.87
CA MET A 223 -3.88 -8.91 32.68
C MET A 223 -4.28 -10.34 32.24
N PRO A 224 -4.79 -10.53 31.00
CA PRO A 224 -5.05 -11.87 30.48
C PRO A 224 -3.78 -12.71 30.44
N ALA A 225 -3.89 -14.02 30.67
CA ALA A 225 -2.74 -14.91 30.61
C ALA A 225 -2.03 -14.79 29.24
N VAL A 226 -0.70 -14.68 29.26
CA VAL A 226 0.13 -14.53 28.03
C VAL A 226 -0.17 -15.63 27.03
N LYS A 227 -0.38 -16.87 27.51
CA LYS A 227 -0.80 -18.00 26.67
C LYS A 227 -2.10 -17.70 25.90
N SER A 228 -3.11 -17.16 26.57
CA SER A 228 -4.39 -16.81 25.92
C SER A 228 -4.19 -15.69 24.89
N LEU A 229 -3.38 -14.68 25.19
CA LEU A 229 -3.07 -13.60 24.24
C LEU A 229 -2.36 -14.12 22.97
N LEU A 230 -1.38 -15.02 23.14
CA LEU A 230 -0.69 -15.64 22.00
C LEU A 230 -1.63 -16.50 21.15
N LEU A 231 -2.53 -17.25 21.78
CA LEU A 231 -3.53 -18.06 21.08
C LEU A 231 -4.57 -17.18 20.37
N ILE A 232 -5.04 -16.09 20.99
CA ILE A 232 -5.93 -15.11 20.36
C ILE A 232 -5.25 -14.48 19.14
N ALA A 233 -3.96 -14.15 19.24
CA ALA A 233 -3.19 -13.63 18.10
C ALA A 233 -3.07 -14.67 16.97
N LEU A 234 -2.85 -15.94 17.31
CA LEU A 234 -2.81 -17.05 16.34
C LEU A 234 -4.17 -17.22 15.62
N VAL A 235 -5.28 -17.19 16.36
CA VAL A 235 -6.64 -17.23 15.81
C VAL A 235 -6.88 -16.05 14.88
N GLY A 236 -6.50 -14.83 15.31
CA GLY A 236 -6.60 -13.62 14.48
C GLY A 236 -5.80 -13.73 13.17
N LEU A 237 -4.57 -14.26 13.23
CA LEU A 237 -3.74 -14.51 12.05
C LEU A 237 -4.39 -15.52 11.09
N GLY A 238 -4.93 -16.63 11.62
CA GLY A 238 -5.63 -17.64 10.82
C GLY A 238 -6.87 -17.08 10.13
N ALA A 239 -7.74 -16.43 10.90
CA ALA A 239 -8.97 -15.79 10.40
C ALA A 239 -8.67 -14.75 9.31
N ARG A 240 -7.63 -13.94 9.50
CA ARG A 240 -7.21 -12.93 8.53
C ARG A 240 -6.68 -13.56 7.25
N THR A 241 -5.78 -14.53 7.37
CA THR A 241 -5.21 -15.26 6.23
C THR A 241 -6.33 -15.88 5.40
N PHE A 242 -7.30 -16.52 6.06
CA PHE A 242 -8.48 -17.09 5.41
C PHE A 242 -9.32 -16.01 4.71
N GLY A 243 -9.73 -14.95 5.44
CA GLY A 243 -10.57 -13.89 4.89
C GLY A 243 -9.93 -13.14 3.71
N MET A 244 -8.62 -12.89 3.75
CA MET A 244 -7.89 -12.27 2.64
C MET A 244 -7.79 -13.20 1.43
N ALA A 245 -7.52 -14.49 1.64
CA ALA A 245 -7.46 -15.47 0.57
C ALA A 245 -8.83 -15.61 -0.12
N VAL A 246 -9.89 -15.80 0.67
CA VAL A 246 -11.27 -15.91 0.17
C VAL A 246 -11.69 -14.65 -0.58
N ASN A 247 -11.39 -13.45 -0.06
CA ASN A 247 -11.70 -12.21 -0.76
C ASN A 247 -11.03 -12.17 -2.14
N ARG A 248 -9.73 -12.47 -2.23
CA ARG A 248 -8.98 -12.46 -3.50
C ARG A 248 -9.47 -13.56 -4.47
N ILE A 249 -9.87 -14.73 -3.95
CA ILE A 249 -10.44 -15.82 -4.76
C ILE A 249 -11.78 -15.37 -5.36
N LEU A 250 -12.67 -14.83 -4.54
CA LEU A 250 -14.02 -14.43 -4.96
C LEU A 250 -13.99 -13.18 -5.85
N ASP A 251 -13.02 -12.30 -5.67
CA ASP A 251 -12.88 -11.07 -6.45
C ASP A 251 -12.02 -11.21 -7.70
N LYS A 252 -11.36 -12.37 -7.94
CA LYS A 252 -10.40 -12.54 -9.05
C LYS A 252 -10.85 -11.91 -10.37
N ASN A 253 -12.08 -12.19 -10.81
CA ASN A 253 -12.59 -11.70 -12.10
C ASN A 253 -12.91 -10.20 -12.08
N ILE A 254 -13.23 -9.63 -10.92
CA ILE A 254 -13.42 -8.19 -10.74
C ILE A 254 -12.04 -7.53 -10.71
N ASP A 255 -11.11 -8.10 -9.95
CA ASP A 255 -9.74 -7.60 -9.82
C ASP A 255 -8.99 -7.57 -11.15
N ALA A 256 -9.13 -8.61 -11.98
CA ALA A 256 -8.50 -8.68 -13.30
C ALA A 256 -8.97 -7.59 -14.29
N ARG A 257 -10.12 -6.94 -14.02
CA ARG A 257 -10.66 -5.86 -14.86
C ARG A 257 -10.39 -4.47 -14.28
N ASN A 258 -10.03 -4.38 -13.00
CA ASN A 258 -9.81 -3.10 -12.34
C ASN A 258 -8.36 -2.65 -12.54
N PRO A 259 -8.09 -1.49 -13.17
CA PRO A 259 -6.72 -0.99 -13.39
C PRO A 259 -5.87 -0.90 -12.12
N ARG A 260 -6.50 -0.72 -10.95
CA ARG A 260 -5.82 -0.65 -9.65
C ARG A 260 -5.43 -2.03 -9.12
N THR A 261 -6.21 -3.07 -9.41
CA THR A 261 -6.03 -4.42 -8.84
C THR A 261 -5.72 -5.51 -9.87
N GLU A 262 -5.58 -5.15 -11.14
CA GLU A 262 -5.20 -6.04 -12.25
C GLU A 262 -3.87 -6.74 -11.98
N ASN A 263 -2.97 -6.08 -11.25
CA ASN A 263 -1.64 -6.59 -10.91
C ASN A 263 -1.62 -7.54 -9.69
N ARG A 264 -2.79 -7.88 -9.11
CA ARG A 264 -2.87 -8.87 -8.01
C ARG A 264 -2.47 -10.26 -8.48
N GLU A 265 -1.89 -11.04 -7.58
CA GLU A 265 -1.25 -12.33 -7.90
C GLU A 265 -2.22 -13.36 -8.51
N LEU A 266 -3.48 -13.40 -8.06
CA LEU A 266 -4.51 -14.27 -8.64
C LEU A 266 -5.11 -13.72 -9.95
N ALA A 267 -5.06 -12.39 -10.15
CA ALA A 267 -5.56 -11.72 -11.35
C ALA A 267 -4.58 -11.88 -12.52
N THR A 268 -3.28 -11.72 -12.25
CA THR A 268 -2.19 -11.91 -13.22
C THR A 268 -1.86 -13.38 -13.49
N GLY A 269 -2.35 -14.30 -12.67
CA GLY A 269 -1.99 -15.72 -12.73
C GLY A 269 -0.64 -16.07 -12.12
N ALA A 270 0.05 -15.10 -11.49
CA ALA A 270 1.29 -15.33 -10.75
C ALA A 270 1.13 -16.32 -9.58
N LEU A 271 -0.09 -16.46 -9.06
CA LEU A 271 -0.55 -17.55 -8.21
C LEU A 271 -1.72 -18.28 -8.89
N SER A 272 -1.68 -19.61 -8.86
CA SER A 272 -2.80 -20.44 -9.33
C SER A 272 -3.98 -20.41 -8.36
N MET A 273 -5.18 -20.74 -8.84
CA MET A 273 -6.38 -20.88 -7.99
C MET A 273 -6.17 -21.93 -6.89
N ALA A 274 -5.51 -23.05 -7.22
CA ALA A 274 -5.20 -24.10 -6.25
C ALA A 274 -4.32 -23.58 -5.11
N GLN A 275 -3.31 -22.75 -5.43
CA GLN A 275 -2.49 -22.09 -4.40
C GLN A 275 -3.31 -21.10 -3.56
N GLY A 276 -4.21 -20.33 -4.17
CA GLY A 276 -5.14 -19.47 -3.44
C GLY A 276 -5.99 -20.24 -2.42
N TYR A 277 -6.60 -21.35 -2.84
CA TYR A 277 -7.36 -22.24 -1.96
C TYR A 277 -6.47 -22.87 -0.88
N ALA A 278 -5.24 -23.28 -1.21
CA ALA A 278 -4.30 -23.81 -0.23
C ALA A 278 -4.01 -22.79 0.87
N VAL A 279 -3.81 -21.51 0.54
CA VAL A 279 -3.62 -20.46 1.55
C VAL A 279 -4.87 -20.28 2.42
N ALA A 280 -6.07 -20.32 1.82
CA ALA A 280 -7.31 -20.26 2.58
C ALA A 280 -7.43 -21.44 3.57
N ILE A 281 -7.16 -22.67 3.12
CA ILE A 281 -7.20 -23.88 3.95
C ILE A 281 -6.16 -23.81 5.08
N VAL A 282 -4.94 -23.35 4.82
CA VAL A 282 -3.91 -23.16 5.85
C VAL A 282 -4.37 -22.12 6.88
N GLY A 283 -4.90 -20.98 6.45
CA GLY A 283 -5.45 -19.97 7.36
C GLY A 283 -6.58 -20.53 8.23
N LEU A 284 -7.48 -21.32 7.62
CA LEU A 284 -8.59 -21.97 8.32
C LEU A 284 -8.10 -23.02 9.33
N ALA A 285 -7.06 -23.80 8.97
CA ALA A 285 -6.44 -24.76 9.88
C ALA A 285 -5.82 -24.06 11.10
N ILE A 286 -5.07 -22.98 10.89
CA ILE A 286 -4.49 -22.15 11.97
C ILE A 286 -5.61 -21.61 12.87
N TYR A 287 -6.70 -21.11 12.27
CA TYR A 287 -7.87 -20.60 12.99
C TYR A 287 -8.49 -21.67 13.92
N PHE A 288 -8.85 -22.84 13.37
CA PHE A 288 -9.49 -23.90 14.17
C PHE A 288 -8.55 -24.51 15.22
N VAL A 289 -7.26 -24.68 14.90
CA VAL A 289 -6.27 -25.13 15.88
C VAL A 289 -6.18 -24.14 17.05
N GLY A 290 -6.10 -22.84 16.76
CA GLY A 290 -6.12 -21.81 17.79
C GLY A 290 -7.40 -21.82 18.63
N CYS A 291 -8.57 -21.94 18.00
CA CYS A 291 -9.86 -22.04 18.70
C CYS A 291 -9.95 -23.28 19.58
N ALA A 292 -9.49 -24.44 19.11
CA ALA A 292 -9.46 -25.67 19.89
C ALA A 292 -8.54 -25.57 21.12
N LEU A 293 -7.39 -24.89 20.98
CA LEU A 293 -6.46 -24.64 22.08
C LEU A 293 -6.97 -23.62 23.10
N LEU A 294 -7.86 -22.71 22.69
CA LEU A 294 -8.54 -21.76 23.59
C LEU A 294 -9.67 -22.40 24.38
N GLY A 295 -10.34 -23.41 23.83
CA GLY A 295 -11.30 -24.24 24.57
C GLY A 295 -12.56 -24.60 23.77
N PRO A 296 -13.40 -25.50 24.31
CA PRO A 296 -14.54 -26.08 23.61
C PRO A 296 -15.61 -25.04 23.24
N THR A 297 -15.84 -24.03 24.08
CA THR A 297 -16.82 -22.96 23.81
C THR A 297 -16.37 -22.09 22.64
N VAL A 298 -15.08 -21.71 22.61
CA VAL A 298 -14.51 -20.93 21.51
C VAL A 298 -14.58 -21.74 20.21
N LEU A 299 -14.23 -23.03 20.25
CA LEU A 299 -14.36 -23.91 19.10
C LEU A 299 -15.81 -24.05 18.62
N GLY A 300 -16.78 -24.22 19.53
CA GLY A 300 -18.20 -24.31 19.18
C GLY A 300 -18.73 -23.04 18.51
N LEU A 301 -18.25 -21.87 18.94
CA LEU A 301 -18.66 -20.57 18.39
C LEU A 301 -17.83 -20.12 17.18
N SER A 302 -16.74 -20.80 16.86
CA SER A 302 -15.79 -20.41 15.81
C SER A 302 -16.39 -20.37 14.40
N TRP A 303 -17.55 -21.00 14.18
CA TRP A 303 -18.27 -20.91 12.91
C TRP A 303 -18.89 -19.54 12.64
N PHE A 304 -19.28 -18.81 13.68
CA PHE A 304 -19.98 -17.53 13.52
C PHE A 304 -19.10 -16.45 12.87
N PRO A 305 -17.82 -16.23 13.26
CA PRO A 305 -16.94 -15.28 12.59
C PRO A 305 -16.60 -15.63 11.14
N LEU A 306 -16.62 -16.91 10.78
CA LEU A 306 -16.32 -17.35 9.41
C LEU A 306 -17.40 -16.95 8.40
N ILE A 307 -18.65 -16.79 8.86
CA ILE A 307 -19.78 -16.37 8.02
C ILE A 307 -19.50 -14.99 7.41
N PRO A 308 -19.34 -13.89 8.18
CA PRO A 308 -19.06 -12.60 7.59
C PRO A 308 -17.70 -12.58 6.89
N LEU A 309 -16.67 -13.27 7.39
CA LEU A 309 -15.35 -13.36 6.72
C LEU A 309 -15.41 -13.95 5.31
N THR A 310 -16.39 -14.81 5.04
CA THR A 310 -16.60 -15.41 3.71
C THR A 310 -17.56 -14.58 2.87
N LEU A 311 -18.67 -14.12 3.48
CA LEU A 311 -19.77 -13.51 2.76
C LEU A 311 -19.55 -12.03 2.42
N TYR A 312 -18.74 -11.28 3.19
CA TYR A 312 -18.61 -9.84 2.97
C TYR A 312 -18.11 -9.50 1.56
N SER A 313 -17.19 -10.30 1.01
CA SER A 313 -16.67 -10.15 -0.35
C SER A 313 -17.75 -10.32 -1.43
N LEU A 314 -18.86 -11.00 -1.13
CA LEU A 314 -19.97 -11.18 -2.06
C LEU A 314 -20.90 -9.96 -2.11
N LEU A 315 -20.98 -9.18 -1.02
CA LEU A 315 -21.98 -8.12 -0.86
C LEU A 315 -21.91 -7.05 -1.96
N LYS A 316 -20.72 -6.78 -2.50
CA LYS A 316 -20.51 -5.83 -3.60
C LYS A 316 -21.26 -6.18 -4.89
N ARG A 317 -21.77 -7.41 -5.02
CA ARG A 317 -22.62 -7.85 -6.14
C ARG A 317 -24.11 -7.52 -5.91
N PHE A 318 -24.51 -7.27 -4.66
CA PHE A 318 -25.92 -7.22 -4.26
C PHE A 318 -26.32 -5.90 -3.62
N THR A 319 -25.42 -5.18 -2.93
CA THR A 319 -25.79 -3.95 -2.22
C THR A 319 -24.65 -2.93 -2.23
N PRO A 320 -24.97 -1.62 -2.38
CA PRO A 320 -23.98 -0.55 -2.15
C PRO A 320 -23.41 -0.57 -0.73
N LEU A 321 -24.15 -1.11 0.25
CA LEU A 321 -23.75 -1.17 1.66
C LEU A 321 -22.67 -2.23 1.95
N CYS A 322 -21.95 -2.73 0.94
CA CYS A 322 -20.96 -3.79 1.09
C CYS A 322 -19.84 -3.47 2.09
N HIS A 323 -19.52 -2.19 2.28
CA HIS A 323 -18.50 -1.70 3.23
C HIS A 323 -18.81 -2.07 4.68
N TYR A 324 -20.08 -2.21 5.04
CA TYR A 324 -20.46 -2.62 6.39
C TYR A 324 -20.23 -4.11 6.64
N GLY A 325 -20.02 -4.92 5.59
CA GLY A 325 -19.69 -6.34 5.73
C GLY A 325 -18.33 -6.58 6.38
N ILE A 326 -17.30 -5.81 5.98
CA ILE A 326 -15.99 -5.87 6.65
C ILE A 326 -16.08 -5.32 8.09
N GLY A 327 -16.97 -4.35 8.32
CA GLY A 327 -17.36 -3.89 9.66
C GLY A 327 -17.88 -5.02 10.54
N VAL A 328 -18.82 -5.85 10.05
CA VAL A 328 -19.33 -7.00 10.81
C VAL A 328 -18.21 -8.01 11.09
N ALA A 329 -17.40 -8.33 10.08
CA ALA A 329 -16.30 -9.28 10.24
C ALA A 329 -15.30 -8.84 11.31
N LEU A 330 -14.90 -7.56 11.31
CA LEU A 330 -13.94 -7.04 12.29
C LEU A 330 -14.59 -6.77 13.66
N GLY A 331 -15.86 -6.38 13.71
CA GLY A 331 -16.61 -6.20 14.95
C GLY A 331 -16.77 -7.49 15.76
N MET A 332 -16.71 -8.67 15.12
CA MET A 332 -16.68 -9.95 15.81
C MET A 332 -15.36 -10.25 16.53
N ALA A 333 -14.26 -9.56 16.19
CA ALA A 333 -12.96 -9.79 16.81
C ALA A 333 -12.95 -9.53 18.33
N PRO A 334 -13.35 -8.35 18.85
CA PRO A 334 -13.40 -8.12 20.30
C PRO A 334 -14.37 -9.07 21.02
N LEU A 335 -15.49 -9.45 20.40
CA LEU A 335 -16.42 -10.46 20.95
C LEU A 335 -15.73 -11.82 21.13
N GLY A 336 -15.07 -12.30 20.07
CA GLY A 336 -14.37 -13.59 20.11
C GLY A 336 -13.25 -13.62 21.15
N ALA A 337 -12.50 -12.53 21.28
CA ALA A 337 -11.46 -12.41 22.30
C ALA A 337 -12.03 -12.36 23.72
N PHE A 338 -13.16 -11.68 23.94
CA PHE A 338 -13.86 -11.69 25.24
C PHE A 338 -14.31 -13.10 25.63
N VAL A 339 -14.92 -13.85 24.69
CA VAL A 339 -15.34 -15.25 24.94
C VAL A 339 -14.13 -16.13 25.24
N ALA A 340 -13.00 -15.90 24.55
CA ALA A 340 -11.77 -16.67 24.77
C ALA A 340 -11.19 -16.51 26.17
N ILE A 341 -11.49 -15.41 26.88
CA ILE A 341 -11.06 -15.17 28.26
C ILE A 341 -12.13 -15.61 29.27
N THR A 342 -13.39 -15.27 29.01
CA THR A 342 -14.48 -15.43 30.00
C THR A 342 -15.23 -16.75 29.91
N ASN A 343 -15.12 -17.45 28.78
CA ASN A 343 -15.95 -18.60 28.45
C ASN A 343 -17.47 -18.30 28.53
N SER A 344 -17.87 -17.04 28.31
CA SER A 344 -19.23 -16.53 28.52
C SER A 344 -19.72 -15.68 27.35
N LEU A 345 -21.03 -15.72 27.11
CA LEU A 345 -21.74 -14.86 26.15
C LEU A 345 -22.43 -13.65 26.83
N ALA A 346 -22.19 -13.44 28.13
CA ALA A 346 -22.70 -12.29 28.87
C ALA A 346 -21.85 -11.03 28.55
N PHE A 347 -22.09 -10.46 27.37
CA PHE A 347 -21.34 -9.32 26.86
C PHE A 347 -21.70 -8.02 27.60
N PRO A 348 -20.74 -7.35 28.27
CA PRO A 348 -21.01 -6.10 28.97
C PRO A 348 -21.23 -4.93 27.99
N PRO A 349 -21.92 -3.84 28.40
CA PRO A 349 -22.18 -2.70 27.53
C PRO A 349 -20.93 -2.08 26.90
N VAL A 350 -19.82 -1.99 27.64
CA VAL A 350 -18.54 -1.47 27.14
C VAL A 350 -18.00 -2.29 25.96
N LEU A 351 -18.23 -3.60 25.94
CA LEU A 351 -17.82 -4.46 24.83
C LEU A 351 -18.65 -4.16 23.57
N TRP A 352 -19.95 -3.93 23.72
CA TRP A 352 -20.80 -3.53 22.59
C TRP A 352 -20.42 -2.16 22.02
N LEU A 353 -19.99 -1.22 22.85
CA LEU A 353 -19.42 0.04 22.38
C LEU A 353 -18.13 -0.19 21.59
N LEU A 354 -17.26 -1.11 22.05
CA LEU A 354 -16.04 -1.46 21.31
C LEU A 354 -16.34 -2.13 19.97
N VAL A 355 -17.37 -2.98 19.91
CA VAL A 355 -17.87 -3.58 18.67
C VAL A 355 -18.40 -2.49 17.73
N LEU A 356 -19.20 -1.56 18.23
CA LEU A 356 -19.76 -0.46 17.45
C LEU A 356 -18.67 0.46 16.90
N PHE A 357 -17.70 0.85 17.75
CA PHE A 357 -16.49 1.54 17.33
C PHE A 357 -15.80 0.80 16.19
N THR A 358 -15.47 -0.47 16.40
CA THR A 358 -14.73 -1.29 15.42
C THR A 358 -15.47 -1.39 14.09
N PHE A 359 -16.78 -1.66 14.15
CA PHE A 359 -17.66 -1.78 13.00
C PHE A 359 -17.68 -0.48 12.18
N CYS A 360 -17.98 0.65 12.83
CA CYS A 360 -18.12 1.94 12.16
C CYS A 360 -16.79 2.47 11.63
N TRP A 361 -15.71 2.37 12.42
CA TRP A 361 -14.37 2.80 12.03
C TRP A 361 -13.93 2.17 10.71
N ILE A 362 -13.88 0.83 10.64
CA ILE A 362 -13.37 0.19 9.42
C ILE A 362 -14.33 0.38 8.24
N SER A 363 -15.64 0.41 8.47
CA SER A 363 -16.63 0.61 7.41
C SER A 363 -16.49 2.00 6.79
N GLY A 364 -16.32 3.05 7.60
CA GLY A 364 -16.15 4.41 7.08
C GLY A 364 -14.83 4.56 6.31
N PHE A 365 -13.74 3.96 6.80
CA PHE A 365 -12.46 3.97 6.08
C PHE A 365 -12.55 3.18 4.77
N ASP A 366 -13.26 2.05 4.74
CA ASP A 366 -13.48 1.27 3.51
C ASP A 366 -14.31 2.05 2.47
N VAL A 367 -15.28 2.85 2.91
CA VAL A 367 -16.01 3.80 2.02
C VAL A 367 -15.06 4.84 1.42
N ILE A 368 -14.16 5.42 2.22
CA ILE A 368 -13.14 6.38 1.73
C ILE A 368 -12.20 5.70 0.74
N TYR A 369 -11.78 4.46 1.01
CA TYR A 369 -10.90 3.70 0.14
C TYR A 369 -11.51 3.44 -1.23
N ALA A 370 -12.81 3.11 -1.26
CA ALA A 370 -13.54 2.85 -2.48
C ALA A 370 -13.79 4.11 -3.36
N LEU A 371 -13.44 5.31 -2.88
CA LEU A 371 -13.45 6.53 -3.72
C LEU A 371 -12.52 6.43 -4.93
N MET A 372 -11.51 5.56 -4.88
CA MET A 372 -10.57 5.35 -6.00
C MET A 372 -11.16 4.53 -7.14
N ASP A 373 -12.25 3.81 -6.90
CA ASP A 373 -12.81 2.84 -7.83
C ASP A 373 -14.19 3.27 -8.38
N ILE A 374 -14.59 4.54 -8.23
CA ILE A 374 -15.95 5.02 -8.58
C ILE A 374 -16.29 4.73 -10.05
N GLU A 375 -15.42 5.13 -10.97
CA GLU A 375 -15.63 4.97 -12.41
C GLU A 375 -15.66 3.50 -12.81
N PHE A 376 -14.73 2.72 -12.25
CA PHE A 376 -14.63 1.28 -12.48
C PHE A 376 -15.88 0.54 -11.97
N ASP A 377 -16.31 0.84 -10.74
CA ASP A 377 -17.44 0.19 -10.09
C ASP A 377 -18.74 0.44 -10.87
N ARG A 378 -18.95 1.68 -11.32
CA ARG A 378 -20.09 2.06 -12.18
C ARG A 378 -20.06 1.32 -13.51
N ALA A 379 -18.92 1.27 -14.18
CA ALA A 379 -18.77 0.63 -15.48
C ALA A 379 -18.94 -0.90 -15.42
N ASN A 380 -18.59 -1.53 -14.29
CA ASN A 380 -18.59 -2.99 -14.14
C ASN A 380 -19.74 -3.52 -13.27
N GLY A 381 -20.70 -2.67 -12.90
CA GLY A 381 -21.86 -3.06 -12.10
C GLY A 381 -21.54 -3.48 -10.67
N VAL A 382 -20.39 -3.05 -10.13
CA VAL A 382 -20.03 -3.25 -8.73
C VAL A 382 -20.81 -2.25 -7.89
N ARG A 383 -21.52 -2.74 -6.86
CA ARG A 383 -22.36 -1.91 -6.00
C ARG A 383 -21.52 -1.47 -4.80
N SER A 384 -21.20 -0.18 -4.75
CA SER A 384 -20.50 0.47 -3.63
C SER A 384 -21.15 1.81 -3.28
N ILE A 385 -20.94 2.32 -2.06
CA ILE A 385 -21.47 3.64 -1.65
C ILE A 385 -20.91 4.75 -2.55
N PRO A 386 -19.60 4.80 -2.87
CA PRO A 386 -19.06 5.75 -3.84
C PRO A 386 -19.67 5.66 -5.23
N ALA A 387 -19.92 4.45 -5.75
CA ALA A 387 -20.59 4.29 -7.04
C ALA A 387 -22.02 4.85 -7.02
N ALA A 388 -22.77 4.62 -5.93
CA ALA A 388 -24.17 5.02 -5.78
C ALA A 388 -24.35 6.52 -5.51
N LEU A 389 -23.53 7.11 -4.63
CA LEU A 389 -23.70 8.49 -4.14
C LEU A 389 -22.66 9.48 -4.68
N GLY A 390 -21.67 9.00 -5.43
CA GLY A 390 -20.53 9.79 -5.86
C GLY A 390 -19.58 10.15 -4.71
N SER A 391 -18.52 10.89 -5.03
CA SER A 391 -17.45 11.23 -4.09
C SER A 391 -17.94 11.99 -2.85
N VAL A 392 -18.75 13.04 -3.05
CA VAL A 392 -19.23 13.90 -1.95
C VAL A 392 -20.18 13.14 -1.02
N GLY A 393 -21.16 12.44 -1.59
CA GLY A 393 -22.12 11.66 -0.81
C GLY A 393 -21.46 10.52 -0.04
N ALA A 394 -20.50 9.83 -0.63
CA ALA A 394 -19.76 8.78 0.05
C ALA A 394 -18.89 9.31 1.20
N GLN A 395 -18.22 10.46 1.02
CA GLN A 395 -17.49 11.11 2.10
C GLN A 395 -18.41 11.53 3.26
N MET A 396 -19.63 11.99 2.97
CA MET A 396 -20.61 12.32 4.00
C MET A 396 -21.07 11.08 4.77
N VAL A 397 -21.33 9.97 4.08
CA VAL A 397 -21.68 8.69 4.74
C VAL A 397 -20.52 8.18 5.59
N ALA A 398 -19.28 8.25 5.08
CA ALA A 398 -18.09 7.92 5.85
C ALA A 398 -17.96 8.83 7.09
N ALA A 399 -18.22 10.14 6.96
CA ALA A 399 -18.11 11.11 8.04
C ALA A 399 -19.09 10.82 9.17
N VAL A 400 -20.37 10.58 8.83
CA VAL A 400 -21.38 10.18 9.81
C VAL A 400 -21.01 8.86 10.47
N THR A 401 -20.53 7.88 9.68
CA THR A 401 -20.10 6.58 10.22
C THR A 401 -18.92 6.74 11.19
N HIS A 402 -17.90 7.54 10.85
CA HIS A 402 -16.77 7.84 11.73
C HIS A 402 -17.18 8.62 12.97
N LEU A 403 -18.16 9.52 12.87
CA LEU A 403 -18.69 10.24 14.02
C LEU A 403 -19.36 9.28 15.01
N VAL A 404 -20.16 8.32 14.53
CA VAL A 404 -20.74 7.26 15.38
C VAL A 404 -19.64 6.42 16.03
N SER A 405 -18.61 6.06 15.26
CA SER A 405 -17.45 5.35 15.77
C SER A 405 -16.78 6.13 16.92
N PHE A 406 -16.49 7.41 16.69
CA PHE A 406 -15.82 8.25 17.68
C PHE A 406 -16.69 8.50 18.91
N ALA A 407 -18.01 8.67 18.74
CA ALA A 407 -18.95 8.79 19.85
C ALA A 407 -18.95 7.54 20.74
N ALA A 408 -18.94 6.34 20.15
CA ALA A 408 -18.81 5.10 20.91
C ALA A 408 -17.51 5.06 21.72
N LEU A 409 -16.40 5.53 21.13
CA LEU A 409 -15.10 5.60 21.80
C LEU A 409 -15.09 6.62 22.95
N VAL A 410 -15.73 7.77 22.77
CA VAL A 410 -15.91 8.78 23.84
C VAL A 410 -16.71 8.19 25.00
N LEU A 411 -17.77 7.43 24.73
CA LEU A 411 -18.57 6.77 25.78
C LEU A 411 -17.76 5.72 26.54
N ILE A 412 -16.85 5.00 25.88
CA ILE A 412 -15.89 4.11 26.56
C ILE A 412 -14.96 4.94 27.45
N TRP A 413 -14.34 5.98 26.89
CA TRP A 413 -13.39 6.84 27.59
C TRP A 413 -13.99 7.52 28.83
N MET A 414 -15.26 7.92 28.79
CA MET A 414 -15.97 8.51 29.94
C MET A 414 -16.07 7.56 31.14
N GLY A 415 -15.90 6.25 30.93
CA GLY A 415 -15.81 5.25 31.99
C GLY A 415 -14.38 5.00 32.50
N THR A 416 -13.40 5.81 32.08
CA THR A 416 -11.98 5.65 32.40
C THR A 416 -11.42 6.88 33.09
N ASP A 417 -10.48 6.70 34.03
CA ASP A 417 -9.83 7.78 34.78
C ASP A 417 -8.37 8.02 34.35
N SER A 418 -7.98 7.51 33.17
CA SER A 418 -6.58 7.44 32.74
C SER A 418 -6.19 8.53 31.74
N VAL A 419 -5.13 9.27 32.07
CA VAL A 419 -4.52 10.27 31.17
C VAL A 419 -4.05 9.62 29.86
N LEU A 420 -3.53 8.40 29.92
CA LEU A 420 -3.10 7.67 28.73
C LEU A 420 -4.28 7.32 27.81
N SER A 421 -5.44 7.00 28.40
CA SER A 421 -6.68 6.78 27.64
C SER A 421 -7.14 8.08 26.97
N THR A 422 -7.04 9.23 27.64
CA THR A 422 -7.32 10.55 27.04
C THR A 422 -6.39 10.87 25.87
N ILE A 423 -5.08 10.60 26.00
CA ILE A 423 -4.12 10.79 24.90
C ILE A 423 -4.49 9.89 23.72
N ALA A 424 -4.81 8.62 23.97
CA ALA A 424 -5.23 7.68 22.93
C ALA A 424 -6.51 8.14 22.22
N LEU A 425 -7.49 8.68 22.96
CA LEU A 425 -8.71 9.27 22.39
C LEU A 425 -8.39 10.46 21.48
N LEU A 426 -7.52 11.38 21.91
CA LEU A 426 -7.13 12.54 21.12
C LEU A 426 -6.37 12.15 19.84
N VAL A 427 -5.50 11.13 19.91
CA VAL A 427 -4.82 10.59 18.73
C VAL A 427 -5.85 9.98 17.75
N SER A 428 -6.84 9.23 18.25
CA SER A 428 -7.92 8.69 17.42
C SER A 428 -8.75 9.82 16.78
N ALA A 429 -9.07 10.87 17.52
CA ALA A 429 -9.77 12.06 17.02
C ALA A 429 -8.99 12.74 15.88
N GLY A 430 -7.68 12.96 16.08
CA GLY A 430 -6.79 13.52 15.07
C GLY A 430 -6.73 12.67 13.79
N ALA A 431 -6.69 11.34 13.94
CA ALA A 431 -6.71 10.43 12.81
C ALA A 431 -8.04 10.45 12.05
N PHE A 432 -9.19 10.48 12.74
CA PHE A 432 -10.49 10.66 12.09
C PHE A 432 -10.58 12.00 11.34
N GLY A 433 -10.08 13.09 11.91
CA GLY A 433 -10.03 14.40 11.24
C GLY A 433 -9.11 14.38 10.01
N ALA A 434 -7.92 13.77 10.13
CA ALA A 434 -6.97 13.64 9.04
C ALA A 434 -7.53 12.85 7.84
N ALA A 435 -8.44 11.90 8.07
CA ALA A 435 -9.12 11.14 7.02
C ALA A 435 -9.93 12.02 6.05
N TYR A 436 -10.29 13.25 6.43
CA TYR A 436 -11.07 14.17 5.59
C TYR A 436 -10.25 15.33 5.01
N LEU A 437 -8.94 15.38 5.30
CA LEU A 437 -8.06 16.40 4.72
C LEU A 437 -7.81 16.11 3.24
N GLN A 438 -8.30 17.01 2.38
CA GLN A 438 -8.22 16.84 0.93
C GLN A 438 -6.78 16.74 0.40
N ASN A 439 -5.82 17.33 1.13
CA ASN A 439 -4.40 17.32 0.78
C ASN A 439 -3.74 15.95 0.96
N ILE A 440 -4.33 15.05 1.75
CA ILE A 440 -3.80 13.71 2.00
C ILE A 440 -4.31 12.76 0.91
N PRO A 441 -3.49 11.95 0.25
CA PRO A 441 -3.97 10.98 -0.75
C PRO A 441 -4.90 9.91 -0.16
N VAL A 442 -5.90 9.45 -0.92
CA VAL A 442 -6.86 8.41 -0.47
C VAL A 442 -6.19 7.12 0.05
N PRO A 443 -5.13 6.57 -0.58
CA PRO A 443 -4.42 5.41 -0.04
C PRO A 443 -3.84 5.63 1.36
N VAL A 444 -3.39 6.85 1.66
CA VAL A 444 -2.82 7.25 2.97
C VAL A 444 -3.94 7.43 4.00
N ARG A 445 -5.10 7.94 3.59
CA ARG A 445 -6.29 8.00 4.45
C ARG A 445 -6.73 6.61 4.89
N PHE A 446 -6.76 5.63 3.98
CA PHE A 446 -7.23 4.30 4.31
C PHE A 446 -6.25 3.48 5.14
N PHE A 447 -4.95 3.47 4.82
CA PHE A 447 -4.05 2.54 5.50
C PHE A 447 -3.41 3.14 6.77
N PRO A 448 -2.43 4.05 6.69
CA PRO A 448 -1.75 4.55 7.88
C PRO A 448 -2.67 5.33 8.82
N ILE A 449 -3.56 6.18 8.30
CA ILE A 449 -4.47 6.97 9.15
C ILE A 449 -5.53 6.08 9.83
N SER A 450 -6.14 5.14 9.09
CA SER A 450 -7.03 4.16 9.73
C SER A 450 -6.29 3.38 10.81
N ALA A 451 -5.06 2.94 10.54
CA ALA A 451 -4.28 2.15 11.50
C ALA A 451 -4.06 2.90 12.80
N ILE A 452 -3.68 4.17 12.72
CA ILE A 452 -3.55 5.03 13.88
C ILE A 452 -4.89 5.14 14.62
N ALA A 453 -6.00 5.41 13.91
CA ALA A 453 -7.33 5.53 14.53
C ALA A 453 -7.75 4.26 15.29
N GLY A 454 -7.52 3.08 14.71
CA GLY A 454 -7.86 1.79 15.32
C GLY A 454 -6.98 1.38 16.48
N ILE A 455 -5.66 1.51 16.32
CA ILE A 455 -4.69 1.23 17.39
C ILE A 455 -4.97 2.15 18.57
N ALA A 456 -5.11 3.46 18.32
CA ALA A 456 -5.41 4.44 19.35
C ALA A 456 -6.77 4.16 20.01
N GLY A 457 -7.80 3.79 19.23
CA GLY A 457 -9.10 3.42 19.78
C GLY A 457 -9.05 2.18 20.68
N ALA A 458 -8.28 1.15 20.31
CA ALA A 458 -8.04 0.01 21.19
C ALA A 458 -7.28 0.41 22.47
N LEU A 459 -6.33 1.34 22.36
CA LEU A 459 -5.56 1.84 23.51
C LEU A 459 -6.41 2.64 24.51
N VAL A 460 -7.50 3.28 24.08
CA VAL A 460 -8.48 3.89 25.00
C VAL A 460 -9.01 2.87 26.00
N VAL A 461 -9.31 1.64 25.52
CA VAL A 461 -9.75 0.53 26.37
C VAL A 461 -8.60 0.00 27.20
N LEU A 462 -7.45 -0.30 26.57
CA LEU A 462 -6.32 -0.95 27.24
C LEU A 462 -5.67 -0.07 28.31
N PHE A 463 -5.72 1.25 28.17
CA PHE A 463 -5.24 2.19 29.18
C PHE A 463 -6.34 2.67 30.13
N GLY A 464 -7.59 2.30 29.89
CA GLY A 464 -8.75 2.82 30.60
C GLY A 464 -8.88 2.35 32.05
N GLY A 465 -8.25 1.23 32.38
CA GLY A 465 -8.31 0.57 33.69
C GLY A 465 -7.96 -0.90 33.58
#